data_AF-A0A518KAY1-F1
#
_entry.id   AF-A0A518KAY1-F1
#
_cell.length_a   1.000
_cell.length_b   1.000
_cell.length_c   1.000
_cell.angle_alpha   90.00
_cell.angle_beta   90.00
_cell.angle_gamma   90.00
#
_symmetry.space_group_name_H-M   'P 1'
#
loop_
_entity.id
_entity.type
_entity.pdbx_description
1 polymer ?
#
loop_
_entity_poly.entity_id
_entity_poly.type
_entity_poly.pdbx_seq_one_letter_code
_entity_poly.pdbx_strand_id
1 'polypeptide(L)'
;MRAALLLLSLVIATPLALASDVIDVARSFPDGGGYNWTAGATGVKEPVDFKGARLLEATEGGSFCCGYTFAVAMRVAEERSLLKDKSVEDARKFLKDWYGAPGGDKTLVVLAVENLGIGEAVPFEDAQTGDFVQLWREGGSGHSVIFLKWIEEDGQRVGFRYRSSQKLTDGIGDRTEYFSDAPGLNGRVLREETYVCRLNEK
;
A
#
# COMPACT_ATOMS: atom_id res chain seq x y z
N MET A 1 -17.03 -54.22 19.51
CA MET A 1 -15.96 -53.20 19.39
C MET A 1 -15.93 -52.70 17.94
N ARG A 2 -16.38 -51.48 17.67
CA ARG A 2 -16.15 -50.79 16.39
C ARG A 2 -15.57 -49.41 16.73
N ALA A 3 -14.35 -49.17 16.27
CA ALA A 3 -13.58 -47.97 16.53
C ALA A 3 -14.20 -46.80 15.74
N ALA A 4 -14.49 -45.70 16.43
CA ALA A 4 -14.81 -44.43 15.81
C ALA A 4 -13.51 -43.76 15.37
N LEU A 5 -13.36 -43.56 14.06
CA LEU A 5 -12.25 -42.81 13.47
C LEU A 5 -12.62 -41.31 13.56
N LEU A 6 -12.03 -40.60 14.52
CA LEU A 6 -12.09 -39.13 14.56
C LEU A 6 -11.15 -38.58 13.48
N LEU A 7 -11.73 -37.99 12.44
CA LEU A 7 -11.02 -37.11 11.51
C LEU A 7 -10.80 -35.77 12.21
N LEU A 8 -9.56 -35.50 12.61
CA LEU A 8 -9.13 -34.20 13.09
C LEU A 8 -8.88 -33.31 11.87
N SER A 9 -9.81 -32.40 11.57
CA SER A 9 -9.59 -31.36 10.56
C SER A 9 -8.59 -30.35 11.10
N LEU A 10 -7.39 -30.33 10.50
CA LEU A 10 -6.35 -29.34 10.77
C LEU A 10 -6.81 -28.00 10.18
N VAL A 11 -7.23 -27.07 11.04
CA VAL A 11 -7.43 -25.67 10.65
C VAL A 11 -6.04 -25.02 10.65
N ILE A 12 -5.47 -24.83 9.47
CA ILE A 12 -4.26 -24.01 9.32
C ILE A 12 -4.70 -22.55 9.39
N ALA A 13 -4.64 -21.97 10.59
CA ALA A 13 -4.87 -20.56 10.82
C ALA A 13 -3.53 -19.82 10.81
N THR A 14 -3.10 -19.34 9.64
CA THR A 14 -2.04 -18.32 9.54
C THR A 14 -2.29 -17.36 8.38
N PRO A 15 -3.08 -16.30 8.60
CA PRO A 15 -2.91 -15.06 7.84
C PRO A 15 -2.74 -13.81 8.72
N LEU A 16 -2.87 -13.90 10.05
CA LEU A 16 -3.00 -12.71 10.91
C LEU A 16 -1.67 -12.04 11.28
N ALA A 17 -0.56 -12.78 11.30
CA ALA A 17 0.74 -12.29 11.78
C ALA A 17 1.59 -11.57 10.72
N LEU A 18 1.12 -11.52 9.47
CA LEU A 18 1.89 -10.98 8.32
C LEU A 18 1.26 -9.72 7.72
N ALA A 19 -0.05 -9.54 7.90
CA ALA A 19 -0.67 -8.22 7.75
C ALA A 19 -0.18 -7.26 8.84
N SER A 20 0.21 -7.79 10.00
CA SER A 20 0.57 -6.96 11.15
C SER A 20 1.85 -6.16 10.91
N ASP A 21 2.90 -6.70 10.28
CA ASP A 21 4.17 -5.97 10.14
C ASP A 21 4.06 -4.73 9.23
N VAL A 22 3.35 -4.83 8.09
CA VAL A 22 3.10 -3.67 7.22
C VAL A 22 2.33 -2.60 7.98
N ILE A 23 1.31 -3.01 8.74
CA ILE A 23 0.53 -2.07 9.55
C ILE A 23 1.37 -1.51 10.69
N ASP A 24 2.20 -2.29 11.35
CA ASP A 24 3.05 -1.85 12.46
C ASP A 24 4.05 -0.79 11.96
N VAL A 25 4.72 -1.05 10.82
CA VAL A 25 5.57 -0.07 10.15
C VAL A 25 4.77 1.17 9.72
N ALA A 26 3.61 0.99 9.10
CA ALA A 26 2.75 2.11 8.68
C ALA A 26 2.30 2.98 9.87
N ARG A 27 2.07 2.37 11.04
CA ARG A 27 1.66 3.04 12.28
C ARG A 27 2.83 3.61 13.06
N SER A 28 4.07 3.21 12.77
CA SER A 28 5.27 3.82 13.37
C SER A 28 5.45 5.27 12.90
N PHE A 29 4.88 5.64 11.75
CA PHE A 29 4.84 7.02 11.28
C PHE A 29 3.71 7.78 12.01
N PRO A 30 4.00 8.93 12.66
CA PRO A 30 2.98 9.72 13.33
C PRO A 30 1.87 10.20 12.39
N ASP A 31 0.65 10.28 12.92
CA ASP A 31 -0.48 10.89 12.20
C ASP A 31 -0.24 12.40 11.99
N GLY A 32 -0.78 12.92 10.89
CA GLY A 32 -0.65 14.30 10.45
C GLY A 32 0.74 14.63 9.89
N GLY A 33 1.29 15.76 10.33
CA GLY A 33 2.61 16.23 9.93
C GLY A 33 2.64 17.03 8.62
N GLY A 34 1.48 17.45 8.12
CA GLY A 34 1.34 18.29 6.93
C GLY A 34 1.22 17.49 5.64
N TYR A 35 0.40 18.00 4.72
CA TYR A 35 0.34 17.56 3.33
C TYR A 35 0.86 18.65 2.40
N ASN A 36 1.95 18.37 1.70
CA ASN A 36 2.55 19.30 0.74
C ASN A 36 2.96 18.56 -0.53
N TRP A 37 2.07 18.55 -1.53
CA TRP A 37 2.42 18.06 -2.86
C TRP A 37 3.04 19.19 -3.67
N THR A 38 4.33 19.05 -3.98
CA THR A 38 5.06 19.94 -4.86
C THR A 38 5.77 19.10 -5.92
N ALA A 39 5.70 19.51 -7.18
CA ALA A 39 6.36 18.79 -8.26
C ALA A 39 7.88 18.69 -7.98
N GLY A 40 8.43 17.48 -8.07
CA GLY A 40 9.84 17.19 -7.79
C GLY A 40 10.19 16.99 -6.31
N ALA A 41 9.25 17.19 -5.38
CA ALA A 41 9.45 16.79 -3.99
C ALA A 41 9.38 15.26 -3.83
N THR A 42 9.91 14.75 -2.71
CA THR A 42 9.92 13.31 -2.42
C THR A 42 8.64 12.86 -1.71
N GLY A 43 8.08 13.67 -0.82
CA GLY A 43 6.87 13.32 -0.07
C GLY A 43 7.07 12.33 1.07
N VAL A 44 8.33 12.05 1.46
CA VAL A 44 8.66 11.26 2.66
C VAL A 44 8.92 12.17 3.86
N LYS A 45 8.54 11.71 5.07
CA LYS A 45 8.78 12.44 6.33
C LYS A 45 10.16 12.21 6.92
N GLU A 46 10.76 11.08 6.57
CA GLU A 46 12.08 10.66 7.02
C GLU A 46 12.87 10.23 5.79
N PRO A 47 14.20 10.42 5.75
CA PRO A 47 15.01 9.97 4.64
C PRO A 47 14.85 8.46 4.40
N VAL A 48 14.91 8.05 3.14
CA VAL A 48 14.96 6.65 2.76
C VAL A 48 16.35 6.35 2.24
N ASP A 49 17.08 5.54 3.00
CA ASP A 49 18.44 5.09 2.71
C ASP A 49 18.41 3.59 2.39
N PHE A 50 19.27 3.13 1.47
CA PHE A 50 19.44 1.72 1.17
C PHE A 50 20.91 1.42 0.87
N LYS A 51 21.50 0.44 1.59
CA LYS A 51 22.92 0.04 1.45
C LYS A 51 23.90 1.23 1.46
N GLY A 52 23.66 2.20 2.33
CA GLY A 52 24.49 3.40 2.49
C GLY A 52 24.26 4.49 1.42
N ALA A 53 23.34 4.28 0.48
CA ALA A 53 22.96 5.27 -0.52
C ALA A 53 21.63 5.93 -0.15
N ARG A 54 21.58 7.25 -0.30
CA ARG A 54 20.36 8.06 -0.17
C ARG A 54 19.47 7.90 -1.40
N LEU A 55 18.25 7.40 -1.20
CA LEU A 55 17.22 7.29 -2.24
C LEU A 55 16.31 8.51 -2.25
N LEU A 56 15.83 8.94 -1.08
CA LEU A 56 14.95 10.08 -0.92
C LEU A 56 15.34 10.93 0.29
N GLU A 57 15.35 12.24 0.11
CA GLU A 57 15.42 13.22 1.19
C GLU A 57 14.07 13.40 1.88
N ALA A 58 14.06 13.74 3.16
CA ALA A 58 12.83 14.19 3.83
C ALA A 58 12.32 15.49 3.20
N THR A 59 11.01 15.59 2.98
CA THR A 59 10.39 16.83 2.50
C THR A 59 10.02 17.73 3.69
N GLU A 60 10.46 18.99 3.64
CA GLU A 60 10.00 20.01 4.58
C GLU A 60 8.53 20.38 4.31
N GLY A 61 7.73 20.49 5.37
CA GLY A 61 6.35 20.99 5.27
C GLY A 61 5.28 19.96 4.91
N GLY A 62 5.63 18.68 4.70
CA GLY A 62 4.62 17.63 4.61
C GLY A 62 5.04 16.38 3.86
N SER A 63 4.10 15.45 3.73
CA SER A 63 4.23 14.23 2.94
C SER A 63 3.15 14.16 1.87
N PHE A 64 3.25 13.16 0.99
CA PHE A 64 2.16 12.76 0.11
C PHE A 64 2.20 11.24 -0.15
N CYS A 65 1.17 10.76 -0.81
CA CYS A 65 0.78 9.34 -0.83
C CYS A 65 1.87 8.36 -1.29
N CYS A 66 2.47 8.57 -2.47
CA CYS A 66 3.50 7.65 -2.98
C CYS A 66 4.77 7.67 -2.14
N GLY A 67 5.19 8.82 -1.59
CA GLY A 67 6.35 8.86 -0.69
C GLY A 67 6.12 8.12 0.62
N TYR A 68 5.01 8.40 1.30
CA TYR A 68 4.66 7.67 2.51
C TYR A 68 4.59 6.15 2.29
N THR A 69 3.85 5.71 1.27
CA THR A 69 3.70 4.28 0.99
C THR A 69 5.01 3.61 0.54
N PHE A 70 5.87 4.33 -0.21
CA PHE A 70 7.20 3.84 -0.57
C PHE A 70 8.10 3.65 0.66
N ALA A 71 8.09 4.61 1.60
CA ALA A 71 8.87 4.51 2.82
C ALA A 71 8.44 3.29 3.67
N VAL A 72 7.14 3.02 3.74
CA VAL A 72 6.62 1.80 4.39
C VAL A 72 7.07 0.54 3.64
N ALA A 73 6.90 0.50 2.31
CA ALA A 73 7.29 -0.66 1.50
C ALA A 73 8.78 -0.98 1.61
N MET A 74 9.66 0.04 1.60
CA MET A 74 11.10 -0.13 1.77
C MET A 74 11.44 -0.73 3.13
N ARG A 75 10.90 -0.18 4.23
CA ARG A 75 11.15 -0.70 5.59
C ARG A 75 10.71 -2.15 5.74
N VAL A 76 9.49 -2.47 5.31
CA VAL A 76 8.97 -3.84 5.36
C VAL A 76 9.83 -4.79 4.52
N ALA A 77 10.19 -4.38 3.31
CA ALA A 77 11.02 -5.21 2.43
C ALA A 77 12.44 -5.44 2.99
N GLU A 78 13.01 -4.48 3.71
CA GLU A 78 14.25 -4.67 4.46
C GLU A 78 14.09 -5.62 5.64
N GLU A 79 13.06 -5.42 6.48
CA GLU A 79 12.77 -6.27 7.65
C GLU A 79 12.52 -7.73 7.26
N ARG A 80 11.84 -7.94 6.13
CA ARG A 80 11.61 -9.26 5.52
C ARG A 80 12.79 -9.78 4.70
N SER A 81 13.90 -9.04 4.63
CA SER A 81 15.10 -9.41 3.85
C SER A 81 14.87 -9.61 2.34
N LEU A 82 13.80 -9.04 1.79
CA LEU A 82 13.45 -9.11 0.35
C LEU A 82 14.46 -8.34 -0.51
N LEU A 83 15.15 -7.37 0.08
CA LEU A 83 16.15 -6.53 -0.59
C LEU A 83 17.59 -7.03 -0.44
N LYS A 84 17.84 -8.15 0.23
CA LYS A 84 19.19 -8.62 0.59
C LYS A 84 20.13 -8.70 -0.62
N ASP A 85 19.63 -9.26 -1.72
CA ASP A 85 20.40 -9.50 -2.96
C ASP A 85 20.23 -8.37 -3.99
N LYS A 86 19.50 -7.29 -3.66
CA LYS A 86 19.21 -6.17 -4.57
C LYS A 86 20.30 -5.11 -4.50
N SER A 87 20.63 -4.50 -5.63
CA SER A 87 21.59 -3.39 -5.74
C SER A 87 20.93 -2.05 -5.40
N VAL A 88 21.75 -1.00 -5.22
CA VAL A 88 21.23 0.37 -5.07
C VAL A 88 20.49 0.81 -6.33
N GLU A 89 20.96 0.37 -7.50
CA GLU A 89 20.33 0.62 -8.80
C GLU A 89 18.94 -0.03 -8.88
N ASP A 90 18.79 -1.26 -8.37
CA ASP A 90 17.48 -1.93 -8.26
C ASP A 90 16.52 -1.13 -7.37
N ALA A 91 17.00 -0.64 -6.22
CA ALA A 91 16.19 0.18 -5.33
C ALA A 91 15.80 1.54 -5.96
N ARG A 92 16.69 2.14 -6.76
CA ARG A 92 16.37 3.36 -7.55
C ARG A 92 15.34 3.07 -8.65
N LYS A 93 15.42 1.91 -9.29
CA LYS A 93 14.41 1.48 -10.28
C LYS A 93 13.06 1.25 -9.58
N PHE A 94 13.06 0.58 -8.44
CA PHE A 94 11.86 0.38 -7.63
C PHE A 94 11.21 1.70 -7.22
N LEU A 95 12.00 2.68 -6.76
CA LEU A 95 11.53 4.03 -6.49
C LEU A 95 10.84 4.67 -7.70
N LYS A 96 11.49 4.59 -8.88
CA LYS A 96 10.94 5.16 -10.12
C LYS A 96 9.62 4.50 -10.52
N ASP A 97 9.56 3.18 -10.47
CA ASP A 97 8.36 2.42 -10.82
C ASP A 97 7.22 2.71 -9.82
N TRP A 98 7.53 2.85 -8.52
CA TRP A 98 6.56 3.15 -7.47
C TRP A 98 5.93 4.54 -7.60
N TYR A 99 6.72 5.56 -7.96
CA TYR A 99 6.21 6.93 -8.14
C TYR A 99 5.50 7.11 -9.48
N GLY A 100 5.88 6.31 -10.48
CA GLY A 100 5.41 6.46 -11.85
C GLY A 100 5.89 7.74 -12.53
N ALA A 101 5.57 7.84 -13.81
CA ALA A 101 5.66 9.09 -14.56
C ALA A 101 4.24 9.65 -14.82
N PRO A 102 4.04 10.97 -14.90
CA PRO A 102 2.77 11.54 -15.34
C PRO A 102 2.33 10.95 -16.69
N GLY A 103 1.12 10.41 -16.77
CA GLY A 103 0.59 9.73 -17.97
C GLY A 103 1.14 8.30 -18.20
N GLY A 104 1.87 7.75 -17.25
CA GLY A 104 2.38 6.38 -17.27
C GLY A 104 1.35 5.33 -16.86
N ASP A 105 1.83 4.10 -16.66
CA ASP A 105 1.02 2.94 -16.29
C ASP A 105 0.20 3.20 -15.01
N LYS A 106 -1.07 2.80 -15.00
CA LYS A 106 -1.97 2.97 -13.85
C LYS A 106 -1.69 1.98 -12.71
N THR A 107 -0.96 0.89 -12.98
CA THR A 107 -0.72 -0.21 -12.03
C THR A 107 0.37 0.12 -11.00
N LEU A 108 1.27 1.05 -11.29
CA LEU A 108 2.34 1.61 -10.44
C LEU A 108 2.93 0.66 -9.38
N VAL A 109 2.38 0.66 -8.16
CA VAL A 109 2.87 -0.15 -7.03
C VAL A 109 2.94 -1.64 -7.35
N VAL A 110 2.04 -2.15 -8.20
CA VAL A 110 2.06 -3.53 -8.69
C VAL A 110 3.28 -3.76 -9.57
N LEU A 111 3.43 -2.95 -10.62
CA LEU A 111 4.58 -3.00 -11.53
C LEU A 111 5.91 -2.91 -10.77
N ALA A 112 5.97 -2.06 -9.75
CA ALA A 112 7.17 -1.85 -8.95
C ALA A 112 7.59 -3.11 -8.18
N VAL A 113 6.66 -3.77 -7.47
CA VAL A 113 7.00 -4.97 -6.67
C VAL A 113 7.28 -6.19 -7.54
N GLU A 114 6.55 -6.34 -8.66
CA GLU A 114 6.74 -7.44 -9.60
C GLU A 114 8.07 -7.31 -10.34
N ASN A 115 8.38 -6.12 -10.86
CA ASN A 115 9.66 -5.87 -11.54
C ASN A 115 10.86 -6.10 -10.63
N LEU A 116 10.75 -5.74 -9.35
CA LEU A 116 11.80 -5.98 -8.37
C LEU A 116 11.82 -7.43 -7.88
N GLY A 117 10.72 -8.18 -8.06
CA GLY A 117 10.57 -9.56 -7.62
C GLY A 117 10.43 -9.70 -6.10
N ILE A 118 9.73 -8.76 -5.46
CA ILE A 118 9.53 -8.71 -4.00
C ILE A 118 8.06 -8.78 -3.58
N GLY A 119 7.16 -8.96 -4.54
CA GLY A 119 5.73 -9.06 -4.32
C GLY A 119 5.01 -9.42 -5.59
N GLU A 120 3.69 -9.51 -5.50
CA GLU A 120 2.80 -9.93 -6.58
C GLU A 120 1.52 -9.11 -6.61
N ALA A 121 0.88 -9.05 -7.79
CA ALA A 121 -0.47 -8.55 -7.92
C ALA A 121 -1.47 -9.41 -7.13
N VAL A 122 -2.43 -8.76 -6.49
CA VAL A 122 -3.55 -9.40 -5.80
C VAL A 122 -4.85 -8.91 -6.45
N PRO A 123 -5.82 -9.80 -6.75
CA PRO A 123 -7.15 -9.37 -7.18
C PRO A 123 -7.72 -8.39 -6.15
N PHE A 124 -8.33 -7.28 -6.60
CA PHE A 124 -8.73 -6.23 -5.66
C PHE A 124 -9.74 -6.75 -4.65
N GLU A 125 -10.66 -7.63 -5.04
CA GLU A 125 -11.59 -8.33 -4.17
C GLU A 125 -10.94 -9.18 -3.07
N ASP A 126 -9.69 -9.61 -3.27
CA ASP A 126 -8.92 -10.40 -2.32
C ASP A 126 -7.96 -9.55 -1.48
N ALA A 127 -8.09 -8.21 -1.55
CA ALA A 127 -7.32 -7.29 -0.75
C ALA A 127 -7.49 -7.57 0.75
N GLN A 128 -6.35 -7.63 1.43
CA GLN A 128 -6.21 -7.84 2.86
C GLN A 128 -5.53 -6.64 3.51
N THR A 129 -5.75 -6.50 4.82
CA THR A 129 -5.08 -5.49 5.63
C THR A 129 -3.56 -5.53 5.39
N GLY A 130 -2.96 -4.39 5.10
CA GLY A 130 -1.52 -4.29 4.82
C GLY A 130 -1.16 -4.35 3.33
N ASP A 131 -2.08 -4.71 2.43
CA ASP A 131 -1.79 -4.64 1.00
C ASP A 131 -1.59 -3.20 0.51
N PHE A 132 -0.70 -3.02 -0.45
CA PHE A 132 -0.48 -1.73 -1.10
C PHE A 132 -1.44 -1.59 -2.28
N VAL A 133 -2.08 -0.43 -2.38
CA VAL A 133 -3.14 -0.18 -3.35
C VAL A 133 -2.85 1.11 -4.11
N GLN A 134 -2.85 1.01 -5.43
CA GLN A 134 -2.91 2.16 -6.33
C GLN A 134 -4.35 2.31 -6.81
N LEU A 135 -5.07 3.30 -6.25
CA LEU A 135 -6.45 3.60 -6.65
C LEU A 135 -6.49 4.77 -7.63
N TRP A 136 -7.53 4.80 -8.46
CA TRP A 136 -7.84 5.91 -9.36
C TRP A 136 -9.28 6.38 -9.16
N ARG A 137 -9.53 7.65 -9.44
CA ARG A 137 -10.85 8.27 -9.31
C ARG A 137 -11.37 8.79 -10.64
N GLU A 138 -12.68 9.00 -10.70
CA GLU A 138 -13.30 9.84 -11.73
C GLU A 138 -12.55 11.18 -11.84
N GLY A 139 -12.14 11.53 -13.06
CA GLY A 139 -11.28 12.69 -13.33
C GLY A 139 -9.77 12.38 -13.34
N GLY A 140 -9.36 11.12 -13.19
CA GLY A 140 -8.00 10.67 -13.46
C GLY A 140 -6.99 10.91 -12.33
N SER A 141 -7.44 11.24 -11.12
CA SER A 141 -6.53 11.39 -9.98
C SER A 141 -6.16 10.04 -9.37
N GLY A 142 -4.87 9.72 -9.34
CA GLY A 142 -4.32 8.52 -8.70
C GLY A 142 -3.95 8.75 -7.24
N HIS A 143 -3.94 7.69 -6.44
CA HIS A 143 -3.54 7.73 -5.02
C HIS A 143 -2.96 6.40 -4.55
N SER A 144 -1.77 6.43 -3.94
CA SER A 144 -1.15 5.24 -3.36
C SER A 144 -1.51 5.11 -1.88
N VAL A 145 -2.02 3.97 -1.44
CA VAL A 145 -2.53 3.76 -0.07
C VAL A 145 -2.18 2.36 0.45
N ILE A 146 -2.32 2.17 1.76
CA ILE A 146 -2.23 0.85 2.41
C ILE A 146 -3.64 0.44 2.84
N PHE A 147 -4.13 -0.68 2.32
CA PHE A 147 -5.47 -1.18 2.61
C PHE A 147 -5.61 -1.53 4.10
N LEU A 148 -6.71 -1.11 4.73
CA LEU A 148 -7.02 -1.47 6.12
C LEU A 148 -8.18 -2.44 6.20
N LYS A 149 -9.31 -2.12 5.56
CA LYS A 149 -10.50 -2.98 5.56
C LYS A 149 -11.53 -2.53 4.52
N TRP A 150 -12.39 -3.46 4.12
CA TRP A 150 -13.60 -3.16 3.36
C TRP A 150 -14.61 -2.34 4.17
N ILE A 151 -15.40 -1.54 3.47
CA ILE A 151 -16.64 -0.96 3.96
C ILE A 151 -17.79 -1.63 3.23
N GLU A 152 -18.70 -2.20 4.00
CA GLU A 152 -19.83 -2.98 3.49
C GLU A 152 -21.15 -2.40 4.00
N GLU A 153 -22.11 -2.27 3.08
CA GLU A 153 -23.50 -1.89 3.37
C GLU A 153 -24.40 -2.90 2.68
N ASP A 154 -25.37 -3.46 3.41
CA ASP A 154 -26.32 -4.47 2.90
C ASP A 154 -25.65 -5.65 2.17
N GLY A 155 -24.47 -6.06 2.64
CA GLY A 155 -23.69 -7.16 2.06
C GLY A 155 -22.94 -6.79 0.76
N GLN A 156 -22.92 -5.52 0.38
CA GLN A 156 -22.17 -5.01 -0.78
C GLN A 156 -20.96 -4.19 -0.32
N ARG A 157 -19.79 -4.42 -0.95
CA ARG A 157 -18.59 -3.60 -0.73
C ARG A 157 -18.73 -2.26 -1.44
N VAL A 158 -19.07 -1.24 -0.66
CA VAL A 158 -19.32 0.13 -1.13
C VAL A 158 -18.09 1.04 -1.07
N GLY A 159 -17.03 0.59 -0.41
CA GLY A 159 -15.77 1.34 -0.31
C GLY A 159 -14.74 0.57 0.49
N PHE A 160 -13.67 1.26 0.88
CA PHE A 160 -12.66 0.71 1.76
C PHE A 160 -12.01 1.81 2.60
N ARG A 161 -11.51 1.40 3.76
CA ARG A 161 -10.66 2.21 4.62
C ARG A 161 -9.21 1.88 4.33
N TYR A 162 -8.37 2.90 4.27
CA TYR A 162 -6.95 2.80 4.02
C TYR A 162 -6.16 3.76 4.91
N ARG A 163 -4.84 3.60 4.95
CA ARG A 163 -3.88 4.55 5.53
C ARG A 163 -3.01 5.14 4.42
N SER A 164 -2.87 6.45 4.36
CA SER A 164 -2.02 7.15 3.39
C SER A 164 -1.69 8.56 3.85
N SER A 165 -1.00 9.35 3.03
CA SER A 165 -0.82 10.78 3.23
C SER A 165 -1.62 11.61 2.23
N GLN A 166 -2.45 12.54 2.73
CA GLN A 166 -3.33 13.38 1.91
C GLN A 166 -3.77 14.65 2.63
N LYS A 167 -4.29 15.62 1.86
CA LYS A 167 -4.78 16.90 2.37
C LYS A 167 -5.84 16.76 3.47
N LEU A 168 -6.76 15.80 3.32
CA LEU A 168 -7.89 15.64 4.24
C LEU A 168 -7.54 14.99 5.58
N THR A 169 -6.32 14.48 5.74
CA THR A 169 -5.77 14.02 7.02
C THR A 169 -4.60 14.89 7.49
N ASP A 170 -4.37 16.03 6.84
CA ASP A 170 -3.22 16.91 7.08
C ASP A 170 -1.88 16.16 7.13
N GLY A 171 -1.64 15.32 6.11
CA GLY A 171 -0.50 14.41 6.07
C GLY A 171 -0.94 12.97 6.28
N ILE A 172 -0.18 12.20 7.05
CA ILE A 172 -0.41 10.75 7.23
C ILE A 172 -1.66 10.51 8.08
N GLY A 173 -2.54 9.62 7.63
CA GLY A 173 -3.70 9.25 8.41
C GLY A 173 -4.59 8.24 7.71
N ASP A 174 -5.64 7.85 8.41
CA ASP A 174 -6.62 6.91 7.89
C ASP A 174 -7.76 7.64 7.21
N ARG A 175 -8.28 7.05 6.14
CA ARG A 175 -9.46 7.56 5.47
C ARG A 175 -10.28 6.44 4.85
N THR A 176 -11.57 6.71 4.76
CA THR A 176 -12.53 5.91 4.00
C THR A 176 -12.87 6.65 2.71
N GLU A 177 -12.87 5.93 1.61
CA GLU A 177 -13.46 6.38 0.34
C GLU A 177 -14.39 5.32 -0.22
N TYR A 178 -15.40 5.81 -0.94
CA TYR A 178 -16.44 5.00 -1.55
C TYR A 178 -16.24 4.91 -3.06
N PHE A 179 -16.76 3.83 -3.62
CA PHE A 179 -16.74 3.60 -5.06
C PHE A 179 -17.72 4.51 -5.79
N SER A 180 -17.39 4.86 -7.03
CA SER A 180 -18.28 5.65 -7.90
C SER A 180 -19.59 4.92 -8.22
N ASP A 181 -19.57 3.59 -8.16
CA ASP A 181 -20.74 2.72 -8.36
C ASP A 181 -21.56 2.51 -7.08
N ALA A 182 -21.12 3.04 -5.93
CA ALA A 182 -21.79 2.83 -4.65
C ALA A 182 -23.04 3.74 -4.52
N PRO A 183 -24.26 3.19 -4.42
CA PRO A 183 -25.49 3.98 -4.38
C PRO A 183 -25.54 4.90 -3.16
N GLY A 184 -25.89 6.17 -3.37
CA GLY A 184 -26.15 7.13 -2.27
C GLY A 184 -24.92 7.64 -1.51
N LEU A 185 -23.70 7.17 -1.81
CA LEU A 185 -22.49 7.52 -1.07
C LEU A 185 -21.59 8.56 -1.75
N ASN A 186 -21.94 8.98 -2.98
CA ASN A 186 -21.20 9.97 -3.78
C ASN A 186 -19.69 9.65 -3.85
N GLY A 187 -19.37 8.37 -3.99
CA GLY A 187 -18.00 7.89 -4.15
C GLY A 187 -17.42 8.30 -5.49
N ARG A 188 -16.10 8.22 -5.59
CA ARG A 188 -15.37 8.56 -6.83
C ARG A 188 -14.31 7.54 -7.21
N VAL A 189 -14.05 6.56 -6.36
CA VAL A 189 -13.03 5.53 -6.63
C VAL A 189 -13.55 4.58 -7.71
N LEU A 190 -12.74 4.36 -8.74
CA LEU A 190 -13.05 3.44 -9.83
C LEU A 190 -12.56 2.04 -9.44
N ARG A 191 -13.49 1.12 -9.19
CA ARG A 191 -13.19 -0.26 -8.77
C ARG A 191 -12.29 -0.99 -9.76
N GLU A 192 -12.63 -0.89 -11.05
CA GLU A 192 -11.90 -1.51 -12.16
C GLU A 192 -10.55 -0.84 -12.47
N GLU A 193 -10.30 0.34 -11.89
CA GLU A 193 -9.01 1.02 -11.94
C GLU A 193 -8.39 1.11 -10.55
N THR A 194 -8.52 0.06 -9.74
CA THR A 194 -7.85 -0.06 -8.46
C THR A 194 -6.99 -1.32 -8.47
N TYR A 195 -5.69 -1.14 -8.25
CA TYR A 195 -4.69 -2.19 -8.39
C TYR A 195 -4.04 -2.46 -7.05
N VAL A 196 -3.89 -3.74 -6.70
CA VAL A 196 -3.39 -4.17 -5.39
C VAL A 196 -2.16 -5.03 -5.58
N CYS A 197 -1.17 -4.84 -4.71
CA CYS A 197 -0.08 -5.79 -4.56
C CYS A 197 0.19 -6.12 -3.10
N ARG A 198 0.81 -7.29 -2.91
CA ARG A 198 1.26 -7.80 -1.63
C ARG A 198 2.74 -8.11 -1.70
N LEU A 199 3.49 -7.66 -0.70
CA LEU A 199 4.90 -8.03 -0.57
C LEU A 199 5.02 -9.49 -0.15
N ASN A 200 6.04 -10.16 -0.69
CA ASN A 200 6.36 -11.54 -0.35
C ASN A 200 6.63 -11.70 1.15
N GLU A 201 6.39 -12.91 1.65
CA GLU A 201 6.76 -13.30 3.01
C GLU A 201 8.29 -13.49 3.14
N LYS A 202 8.77 -13.55 4.38
CA LYS A 202 10.20 -13.73 4.72
C LYS A 202 10.69 -15.14 4.42
#